data_AF-N1PVI0-F1
#
_entry.id   AF-N1PVI0-F1
#
_cell.length_a   1.000
_cell.length_b   1.000
_cell.length_c   1.000
_cell.angle_alpha   90.00
_cell.angle_beta   90.00
_cell.angle_gamma   90.00
#
_symmetry.space_group_name_H-M   'P 1'
#
loop_
_entity.id
_entity.type
_entity.pdbx_description
1 polymer ?
#
loop_
_entity_poly.entity_id
_entity_poly.type
_entity_poly.pdbx_seq_one_letter_code
_entity_poly.pdbx_strand_id
1 'polypeptide(L)'
;MADTPFNRLRRRSHFIEVQINDEAILLPDSGQSAIGTGNLNGCSSIVIIGTAIILSHVAPSEPGVAASMEHHEKALARIDDLFDQHRDQFPPATTMWGVFAKIQGEAMEDIVKQVDNHFTNKGIPMRQAFYEAAEYELRTAPGAGQLVVHVNESGTSVYLENRRLEFKGQPKRKPAPLASTSRTSPSGGPAPAQNPEPSVQRGPSQMSAEQMATEARYVKSAYARMMSQGSTQEQTVQALVRTFLQGHPSMSREEATAAIIGRLRHQAYL
;
A
#
# COMPACT_ATOMS: atom_id res chain seq x y z
N MET A 1 5.90 9.60 19.73
CA MET A 1 5.72 8.48 18.78
C MET A 1 6.82 7.46 19.07
N ALA A 2 6.49 6.18 19.29
CA ALA A 2 7.48 5.20 19.75
C ALA A 2 8.54 4.87 18.69
N ASP A 3 9.73 4.45 19.14
CA ASP A 3 10.86 4.16 18.24
C ASP A 3 10.85 2.72 17.70
N THR A 4 9.95 2.48 16.76
CA THR A 4 9.76 1.20 16.07
C THR A 4 10.56 1.18 14.74
N PRO A 5 10.91 0.01 14.17
CA PRO A 5 11.49 -0.07 12.82
C PRO A 5 10.69 0.70 11.76
N PHE A 6 9.36 0.55 11.77
CA PHE A 6 8.45 1.27 10.87
C PHE A 6 8.60 2.78 11.01
N ASN A 7 8.41 3.35 12.21
CA ASN A 7 8.54 4.80 12.43
C ASN A 7 9.94 5.33 12.12
N ARG A 8 11.02 4.57 12.38
CA ARG A 8 12.38 4.98 12.00
C ARG A 8 12.55 5.08 10.49
N LEU A 9 12.03 4.12 9.75
CA LEU A 9 12.13 4.08 8.28
C LEU A 9 11.20 5.12 7.65
N ARG A 10 9.98 5.28 8.14
CA ARG A 10 9.01 6.28 7.66
C ARG A 10 9.51 7.72 7.78
N ARG A 11 10.33 8.02 8.79
CA ARG A 11 10.95 9.35 8.95
C ARG A 11 12.06 9.63 7.93
N ARG A 12 12.54 8.62 7.20
CA ARG A 12 13.54 8.78 6.13
C ARG A 12 12.84 9.01 4.80
N SER A 13 13.47 9.74 3.88
CA SER A 13 12.95 10.10 2.55
C SER A 13 12.74 8.93 1.58
N HIS A 14 12.96 7.69 2.03
CA HIS A 14 13.10 6.49 1.21
C HIS A 14 12.15 5.37 1.69
N PHE A 15 10.89 5.75 1.98
CA PHE A 15 9.85 4.85 2.48
C PHE A 15 8.55 4.94 1.68
N ILE A 16 8.01 3.78 1.29
CA ILE A 16 6.67 3.63 0.70
C ILE A 16 5.69 3.18 1.80
N GLU A 17 4.72 4.02 2.14
CA GLU A 17 3.64 3.68 3.09
C GLU A 17 2.42 3.15 2.33
N VAL A 18 2.06 1.89 2.56
CA VAL A 18 0.88 1.24 1.97
C VAL A 18 -0.32 1.47 2.88
N GLN A 19 -1.38 2.06 2.31
CA GLN A 19 -2.62 2.35 3.03
C GLN A 19 -3.54 1.12 3.05
N ILE A 20 -4.55 1.15 3.92
CA ILE A 20 -5.60 0.12 3.96
C ILE A 20 -6.28 0.02 2.59
N ASN A 21 -6.41 -1.21 2.09
CA ASN A 21 -6.99 -1.61 0.80
C ASN A 21 -6.22 -1.13 -0.43
N ASP A 22 -4.93 -0.83 -0.27
CA ASP A 22 -4.02 -0.53 -1.36
C ASP A 22 -2.88 -1.57 -1.43
N GLU A 23 -2.25 -1.61 -2.60
CA GLU A 23 -1.06 -2.39 -2.90
C GLU A 23 0.03 -1.46 -3.45
N ALA A 24 1.28 -1.72 -3.10
CA ALA A 24 2.39 -1.03 -3.74
C ALA A 24 3.58 -1.96 -3.96
N ILE A 25 4.45 -1.55 -4.87
CA ILE A 25 5.68 -2.25 -5.20
C ILE A 25 6.89 -1.37 -4.89
N LEU A 26 7.88 -1.96 -4.22
CA LEU A 26 9.21 -1.40 -4.05
C LEU A 26 10.13 -1.99 -5.12
N LEU A 27 10.44 -1.18 -6.13
CA LEU A 27 11.38 -1.55 -7.20
C LEU A 27 12.83 -1.29 -6.76
N PRO A 28 13.81 -2.10 -7.22
CA PRO A 28 15.23 -1.95 -6.85
C PRO A 28 15.84 -0.59 -7.19
N ASP A 29 15.36 0.04 -8.26
CA ASP A 29 15.85 1.30 -8.83
C ASP A 29 15.00 2.52 -8.45
N SER A 30 13.97 2.33 -7.62
CA SER A 30 13.07 3.41 -7.18
C SER A 30 13.72 4.47 -6.28
N GLY A 31 14.95 4.23 -5.82
CA GLY A 31 15.61 5.03 -4.79
C GLY A 31 14.98 4.90 -3.40
N GLN A 32 13.96 4.06 -3.23
CA GLN A 32 13.35 3.74 -1.94
C GLN A 32 14.08 2.55 -1.32
N SER A 33 14.12 2.45 0.02
CA SER A 33 14.78 1.33 0.72
C SER A 33 13.84 0.54 1.60
N ALA A 34 12.61 1.01 1.80
CA ALA A 34 11.64 0.32 2.61
C ALA A 34 10.20 0.52 2.11
N ILE A 35 9.37 -0.48 2.36
CA ILE A 35 7.93 -0.48 2.12
C ILE A 35 7.24 -1.04 3.35
N GLY A 36 6.18 -0.40 3.82
CA GLY A 36 5.51 -0.83 5.05
C GLY A 36 4.08 -0.35 5.15
N THR A 37 3.35 -0.96 6.07
CA THR A 37 2.00 -0.58 6.43
C THR A 37 1.86 -0.48 7.96
N GLY A 38 1.02 0.42 8.43
CA GLY A 38 0.68 0.57 9.84
C GLY A 38 -0.79 0.26 10.09
N ASN A 39 -1.17 0.17 11.37
CA ASN A 39 -2.57 0.06 11.79
C ASN A 39 -3.30 -1.16 11.19
N LEU A 40 -2.65 -2.34 11.17
CA LEU A 40 -3.26 -3.62 10.82
C LEU A 40 -4.35 -3.98 11.85
N ASN A 41 -5.46 -3.26 11.93
CA ASN A 41 -6.49 -3.45 12.97
C ASN A 41 -7.45 -4.58 12.57
N GLY A 42 -7.06 -5.85 12.80
CA GLY A 42 -7.84 -6.99 12.28
C GLY A 42 -7.70 -7.18 10.77
N CYS A 43 -6.79 -6.44 10.13
CA CYS A 43 -6.52 -6.52 8.71
C CYS A 43 -5.48 -7.61 8.40
N SER A 44 -5.45 -8.06 7.16
CA SER A 44 -4.39 -8.92 6.63
C SER A 44 -3.34 -8.08 5.91
N SER A 45 -2.11 -8.57 5.86
CA SER A 45 -1.10 -8.02 4.96
C SER A 45 -0.37 -9.13 4.23
N ILE A 46 -0.14 -8.92 2.94
CA ILE A 46 0.48 -9.90 2.06
C ILE A 46 1.77 -9.27 1.52
N VAL A 47 2.89 -9.99 1.64
CA VAL A 47 4.21 -9.55 1.20
C VAL A 47 4.80 -10.55 0.24
N ILE A 48 5.17 -10.12 -0.97
CA ILE A 48 5.94 -10.94 -1.92
C ILE A 48 7.34 -10.35 -2.04
N ILE A 49 8.35 -11.19 -1.87
CA ILE A 49 9.75 -10.78 -1.78
C ILE A 49 10.56 -11.52 -2.85
N GLY A 50 10.92 -10.78 -3.90
CA GLY A 50 11.88 -11.16 -4.93
C GLY A 50 13.06 -10.19 -4.93
N THR A 51 13.45 -9.73 -6.12
CA THR A 51 14.32 -8.56 -6.29
C THR A 51 13.53 -7.27 -6.01
N ALA A 52 12.27 -7.19 -6.45
CA ALA A 52 11.28 -6.22 -6.00
C ALA A 52 10.45 -6.76 -4.83
N ILE A 53 9.65 -5.90 -4.19
CA ILE A 53 8.80 -6.26 -3.05
C ILE A 53 7.38 -5.72 -3.27
N ILE A 54 6.39 -6.61 -3.30
CA ILE A 54 4.98 -6.20 -3.27
C ILE A 54 4.50 -6.26 -1.81
N LEU A 55 3.78 -5.23 -1.39
CA LEU A 55 3.08 -5.18 -0.11
C LEU A 55 1.63 -4.79 -0.34
N SER A 56 0.70 -5.57 0.21
CA SER A 56 -0.73 -5.29 0.25
C SER A 56 -1.21 -5.20 1.70
N HIS A 57 -2.11 -4.28 1.98
CA HIS A 57 -2.85 -4.16 3.24
C HIS A 57 -4.33 -4.34 2.95
N VAL A 58 -4.93 -5.43 3.42
CA VAL A 58 -6.32 -5.81 3.09
C VAL A 58 -7.17 -5.79 4.36
N ALA A 59 -8.19 -4.95 4.39
CA ALA A 59 -9.18 -4.95 5.46
C ALA A 59 -10.03 -6.25 5.41
N PRO A 60 -10.60 -6.70 6.53
CA PRO A 60 -11.53 -7.83 6.52
C PRO A 60 -12.78 -7.56 5.67
N SER A 61 -13.15 -6.28 5.51
CA SER A 61 -14.29 -5.86 4.71
C SER A 61 -14.08 -4.49 4.09
N GLU A 62 -14.88 -4.17 3.07
CA GLU A 62 -15.00 -2.79 2.60
C GLU A 62 -15.83 -1.96 3.59
N PRO A 63 -15.57 -0.65 3.70
CA PRO A 63 -16.40 0.24 4.52
C PRO A 63 -17.87 0.17 4.08
N GLY A 64 -18.75 -0.20 5.01
CA GLY A 64 -20.20 -0.32 4.76
C GLY A 64 -20.62 -1.65 4.12
N VAL A 65 -19.70 -2.59 3.89
CA VAL A 65 -20.00 -3.93 3.39
C VAL A 65 -19.61 -4.95 4.45
N ALA A 66 -20.41 -6.01 4.60
CA ALA A 66 -20.04 -7.13 5.46
C ALA A 66 -18.71 -7.76 4.98
N ALA A 67 -17.93 -8.32 5.91
CA ALA A 67 -16.74 -9.07 5.54
C ALA A 67 -17.09 -10.16 4.53
N SER A 68 -16.39 -10.14 3.39
CA SER A 68 -16.63 -11.08 2.31
C SER A 68 -15.31 -11.55 1.70
N MET A 69 -15.30 -12.81 1.32
CA MET A 69 -14.18 -13.45 0.60
C MET A 69 -13.89 -12.73 -0.73
N GLU A 70 -14.91 -12.12 -1.33
CA GLU A 70 -14.82 -11.37 -2.58
C GLU A 70 -13.86 -10.17 -2.47
N HIS A 71 -13.84 -9.47 -1.32
CA HIS A 71 -12.92 -8.34 -1.14
C HIS A 71 -11.45 -8.79 -1.14
N HIS A 72 -11.15 -9.90 -0.46
CA HIS A 72 -9.81 -10.48 -0.48
C HIS A 72 -9.44 -11.00 -1.88
N GLU A 73 -10.37 -11.62 -2.60
CA GLU A 73 -10.16 -12.02 -4.00
C GLU A 73 -9.80 -10.85 -4.90
N LYS A 74 -10.47 -9.70 -4.77
CA LYS A 74 -10.13 -8.49 -5.53
C LYS A 74 -8.72 -7.99 -5.20
N ALA A 75 -8.30 -8.06 -3.94
CA ALA A 75 -6.94 -7.70 -3.56
C ALA A 75 -5.90 -8.68 -4.13
N LEU A 76 -6.19 -9.99 -4.06
CA LEU A 76 -5.34 -11.03 -4.65
C LEU A 76 -5.18 -10.86 -6.16
N ALA A 77 -6.24 -10.50 -6.89
CA ALA A 77 -6.17 -10.19 -8.31
C ALA A 77 -5.25 -8.98 -8.61
N ARG A 78 -5.32 -7.90 -7.82
CA ARG A 78 -4.42 -6.75 -7.98
C ARG A 78 -2.96 -7.10 -7.67
N ILE A 79 -2.73 -7.98 -6.70
CA ILE A 79 -1.39 -8.51 -6.40
C ILE A 79 -0.88 -9.34 -7.58
N ASP A 80 -1.73 -10.17 -8.20
CA ASP A 80 -1.39 -10.94 -9.39
C ASP A 80 -1.00 -10.01 -10.55
N ASP A 81 -1.78 -8.97 -10.82
CA ASP A 81 -1.50 -7.99 -11.87
C ASP A 81 -0.12 -7.34 -11.67
N LEU A 82 0.20 -6.90 -10.45
CA LEU A 82 1.51 -6.34 -10.10
C LEU A 82 2.64 -7.36 -10.25
N PHE A 83 2.39 -8.61 -9.86
CA PHE A 83 3.37 -9.69 -9.94
C PHE A 83 3.70 -10.02 -11.41
N ASP A 84 2.68 -10.11 -12.25
CA ASP A 84 2.81 -10.43 -13.68
C ASP A 84 3.41 -9.25 -14.46
N GLN A 85 3.04 -8.02 -14.15
CA GLN A 85 3.63 -6.81 -14.73
C GLN A 85 5.15 -6.72 -14.48
N HIS A 86 5.61 -7.22 -13.33
CA HIS A 86 7.02 -7.18 -12.92
C HIS A 86 7.61 -8.58 -12.75
N ARG A 87 7.18 -9.54 -13.59
CA ARG A 87 7.52 -10.96 -13.45
C ARG A 87 9.02 -11.23 -13.37
N ASP A 88 9.83 -10.46 -14.09
CA ASP A 88 11.30 -10.51 -14.12
C ASP A 88 11.93 -10.21 -12.74
N GLN A 89 11.23 -9.46 -11.90
CA GLN A 89 11.68 -9.12 -10.54
C GLN A 89 11.40 -10.22 -9.51
N PHE A 90 10.64 -11.26 -9.87
CA PHE A 90 10.21 -12.33 -8.95
C PHE A 90 10.71 -13.71 -9.40
N PRO A 91 12.00 -14.04 -9.27
CA PRO A 91 12.54 -15.33 -9.69
C PRO A 91 11.90 -16.50 -8.90
N PRO A 92 12.11 -17.77 -9.30
CA PRO A 92 11.55 -18.93 -8.58
C PRO A 92 11.89 -19.01 -7.08
N ALA A 93 12.97 -18.36 -6.65
CA ALA A 93 13.34 -18.24 -5.23
C ALA A 93 12.54 -17.18 -4.45
N THR A 94 11.50 -16.60 -5.06
CA THR A 94 10.59 -15.64 -4.44
C THR A 94 9.92 -16.26 -3.22
N THR A 95 9.86 -15.50 -2.14
CA THR A 95 9.18 -15.91 -0.90
C THR A 95 8.01 -15.01 -0.62
N MET A 96 6.96 -15.57 -0.04
CA MET A 96 5.81 -14.81 0.41
C MET A 96 5.61 -14.91 1.92
N TRP A 97 5.10 -13.82 2.52
CA TRP A 97 4.50 -13.81 3.85
C TRP A 97 3.05 -13.38 3.79
N GLY A 98 2.15 -14.19 4.35
CA GLY A 98 0.83 -13.75 4.81
C GLY A 98 0.91 -13.38 6.30
N VAL A 99 0.53 -12.16 6.63
CA VAL A 99 0.51 -11.61 8.00
C VAL A 99 -0.94 -11.40 8.40
N PHE A 100 -1.40 -12.13 9.41
CA PHE A 100 -2.81 -12.21 9.76
C PHE A 100 -3.06 -11.82 11.22
N ALA A 101 -4.19 -11.17 11.45
CA ALA A 101 -4.70 -10.93 12.79
C ALA A 101 -5.08 -12.23 13.50
N LYS A 102 -4.86 -12.24 14.81
CA LYS A 102 -5.56 -13.10 15.76
C LYS A 102 -6.57 -12.25 16.53
N ILE A 103 -7.83 -12.66 16.52
CA ILE A 103 -8.91 -12.02 17.29
C ILE A 103 -9.21 -12.96 18.44
N GLN A 104 -9.03 -12.49 19.68
CA GLN A 104 -9.20 -13.32 20.88
C GLN A 104 -8.34 -14.60 20.86
N GLY A 105 -7.14 -14.52 20.27
CA GLY A 105 -6.20 -15.64 20.14
C GLY A 105 -6.45 -16.56 18.93
N GLU A 106 -7.58 -16.41 18.24
CA GLU A 106 -7.96 -17.22 17.08
C GLU A 106 -7.58 -16.53 15.77
N ALA A 107 -6.98 -17.30 14.84
CA ALA A 107 -6.65 -16.80 13.52
C ALA A 107 -7.91 -16.75 12.63
N MET A 108 -7.93 -15.83 11.67
CA MET A 108 -8.96 -15.78 10.63
C MET A 108 -8.77 -16.92 9.61
N GLU A 109 -9.10 -18.15 10.00
CA GLU A 109 -8.75 -19.36 9.24
C GLU A 109 -9.17 -19.34 7.77
N ASP A 110 -10.37 -18.83 7.47
CA ASP A 110 -10.89 -18.81 6.09
C ASP A 110 -10.05 -17.90 5.19
N ILE A 111 -9.65 -16.74 5.71
CA ILE A 111 -8.76 -15.81 5.01
C ILE A 111 -7.37 -16.41 4.84
N VAL A 112 -6.84 -17.05 5.89
CA VAL A 112 -5.54 -17.74 5.80
C VAL A 112 -5.57 -18.81 4.71
N LYS A 113 -6.60 -19.66 4.68
CA LYS A 113 -6.78 -20.72 3.68
C LYS A 113 -6.94 -20.16 2.27
N GLN A 114 -7.72 -19.09 2.09
CA GLN A 114 -7.91 -18.46 0.78
C GLN A 114 -6.59 -17.94 0.21
N VAL A 115 -5.83 -17.18 1.01
CA VAL A 115 -4.53 -16.64 0.58
C VAL A 115 -3.52 -17.78 0.35
N ASP A 116 -3.46 -18.77 1.24
CA ASP A 116 -2.55 -19.92 1.10
C ASP A 116 -2.82 -20.71 -0.19
N ASN A 117 -4.09 -21.04 -0.46
CA ASN A 117 -4.50 -21.75 -1.66
C ASN A 117 -4.17 -20.94 -2.92
N HIS A 118 -4.43 -19.62 -2.91
CA HIS A 118 -4.15 -18.75 -4.07
C HIS A 118 -2.69 -18.84 -4.52
N PHE A 119 -1.74 -18.71 -3.59
CA PHE A 119 -0.32 -18.70 -3.92
C PHE A 119 0.29 -20.09 -4.06
N THR A 120 -0.19 -21.08 -3.30
CA THR A 120 0.23 -22.48 -3.46
C THR A 120 -0.12 -23.01 -4.83
N ASN A 121 -1.31 -22.71 -5.35
CA ASN A 121 -1.74 -23.09 -6.71
C ASN A 121 -0.86 -22.47 -7.81
N LYS A 122 -0.17 -21.37 -7.50
CA LYS A 122 0.80 -20.69 -8.38
C LYS A 122 2.25 -21.16 -8.16
N GLY A 123 2.48 -22.10 -7.26
CA GLY A 123 3.82 -22.60 -6.93
C GLY A 123 4.66 -21.60 -6.13
N ILE A 124 4.04 -20.62 -5.48
CA ILE A 124 4.74 -19.64 -4.63
C ILE A 124 4.54 -20.07 -3.17
N PRO A 125 5.58 -20.55 -2.47
CA PRO A 125 5.43 -21.00 -1.10
C PRO A 125 5.13 -19.81 -0.17
N MET A 126 4.01 -19.89 0.54
CA MET A 126 3.63 -18.91 1.54
C MET A 126 4.15 -19.28 2.93
N ARG A 127 4.67 -18.28 3.65
CA ARG A 127 4.89 -18.35 5.10
C ARG A 127 3.81 -17.55 5.81
N GLN A 128 3.49 -17.95 7.02
CA GLN A 128 2.47 -17.30 7.83
C GLN A 128 3.09 -16.64 9.06
N ALA A 129 2.69 -15.41 9.35
CA ALA A 129 2.96 -14.73 10.60
C ALA A 129 1.65 -14.20 11.18
N PHE A 130 1.60 -14.14 12.50
CA PHE A 130 0.41 -13.70 13.23
C PHE A 130 0.77 -12.58 14.20
N TYR A 131 -0.19 -11.71 14.45
CA TYR A 131 -0.14 -10.68 15.49
C TYR A 131 -1.50 -10.61 16.21
N GLU A 132 -1.49 -10.18 17.46
CA GLU A 132 -2.73 -10.05 18.24
C GLU A 132 -3.44 -8.75 17.88
N ALA A 133 -4.66 -8.85 17.36
CA ALA A 133 -5.52 -7.70 17.12
C ALA A 133 -6.22 -7.33 18.43
N ALA A 134 -5.65 -6.36 19.15
CA ALA A 134 -6.36 -5.70 20.24
C ALA A 134 -7.31 -4.64 19.68
N GLU A 135 -8.42 -4.41 20.40
CA GLU A 135 -9.26 -3.21 20.21
C GLU A 135 -8.39 -1.96 20.26
N TYR A 136 -8.74 -0.96 19.46
CA TYR A 136 -7.92 0.24 19.28
C TYR A 136 -7.55 0.90 20.63
N GLU A 137 -8.51 0.93 21.56
CA GLU A 137 -8.35 1.51 22.91
C GLU A 137 -7.42 0.71 23.82
N LEU A 138 -7.27 -0.60 23.55
CA LEU A 138 -6.46 -1.52 24.35
C LEU A 138 -5.03 -1.68 23.80
N ARG A 139 -4.69 -1.02 22.68
CA ARG A 139 -3.37 -1.08 22.07
C ARG A 139 -2.36 -0.24 22.85
N THR A 140 -1.71 -0.88 23.81
CA THR A 140 -0.65 -0.25 24.61
C THR A 140 0.75 -0.51 24.05
N ALA A 141 0.92 -1.54 23.20
CA ALA A 141 2.24 -1.92 22.69
C ALA A 141 2.73 -0.95 21.58
N PRO A 142 3.92 -0.36 21.74
CA PRO A 142 4.59 0.40 20.68
C PRO A 142 4.67 -0.33 19.34
N GLY A 143 4.01 0.21 18.32
CA GLY A 143 4.07 -0.34 16.96
C GLY A 143 3.16 -1.54 16.70
N ALA A 144 2.16 -1.78 17.56
CA ALA A 144 1.15 -2.81 17.34
C ALA A 144 0.52 -2.72 15.94
N GLY A 145 0.51 -3.84 15.22
CA GLY A 145 -0.01 -3.90 13.85
C GLY A 145 0.77 -3.07 12.83
N GLN A 146 2.08 -2.89 13.02
CA GLN A 146 2.96 -2.35 11.98
C GLN A 146 3.70 -3.48 11.26
N LEU A 147 3.88 -3.37 9.95
CA LEU A 147 4.69 -4.27 9.15
C LEU A 147 5.59 -3.44 8.25
N VAL A 148 6.88 -3.78 8.19
CA VAL A 148 7.82 -3.12 7.29
C VAL A 148 8.81 -4.10 6.71
N VAL A 149 9.08 -3.95 5.43
CA VAL A 149 10.16 -4.62 4.72
C VAL A 149 11.24 -3.59 4.41
N HIS A 150 12.48 -3.89 4.79
CA HIS A 150 13.63 -3.02 4.63
C HIS A 150 14.72 -3.74 3.82
N VAL A 151 15.19 -3.08 2.77
CA VAL A 151 16.28 -3.53 1.91
C VAL A 151 17.52 -2.71 2.23
N ASN A 152 18.62 -3.38 2.54
CA ASN A 152 19.92 -2.75 2.76
C ASN A 152 21.06 -3.66 2.27
N GLU A 153 22.30 -3.26 2.51
CA GLU A 153 23.51 -4.00 2.08
C GLU A 153 23.58 -5.44 2.63
N SER A 154 23.00 -5.68 3.80
CA SER A 154 22.94 -7.02 4.41
C SER A 154 21.81 -7.90 3.87
N GLY A 155 20.94 -7.33 3.02
CA GLY A 155 19.81 -8.01 2.38
C GLY A 155 18.44 -7.43 2.78
N THR A 156 17.43 -8.27 2.62
CA THR A 156 16.03 -7.92 2.90
C THR A 156 15.62 -8.41 4.28
N SER A 157 14.97 -7.56 5.07
CA SER A 157 14.47 -7.89 6.40
C SER A 157 13.00 -7.50 6.53
N VAL A 158 12.18 -8.40 7.05
CA VAL A 158 10.77 -8.15 7.34
C VAL A 158 10.61 -8.01 8.85
N TYR A 159 9.95 -6.95 9.29
CA TYR A 159 9.65 -6.69 10.69
C TYR A 159 8.14 -6.60 10.86
N LEU A 160 7.59 -7.48 11.69
CA LEU A 160 6.23 -7.37 12.20
C LEU A 160 6.35 -6.77 13.60
N GLU A 161 5.81 -5.56 13.75
CA GLU A 161 5.94 -4.72 14.93
C GLU A 161 7.44 -4.46 15.21
N ASN A 162 7.93 -4.87 16.38
CA ASN A 162 9.36 -4.76 16.74
C ASN A 162 10.13 -6.07 16.55
N ARG A 163 9.52 -7.10 15.95
CA ARG A 163 10.10 -8.43 15.78
C ARG A 163 10.49 -8.66 14.33
N ARG A 164 11.74 -9.06 14.09
CA ARG A 164 12.20 -9.55 12.78
C ARG A 164 11.58 -10.92 12.51
N LEU A 165 11.00 -11.10 11.32
CA LEU A 165 10.57 -12.40 10.83
C LEU A 165 11.77 -13.13 10.22
N GLU A 166 12.00 -14.36 10.65
CA GLU A 166 13.18 -15.14 10.25
C GLU A 166 12.91 -15.99 9.00
N PHE A 167 13.72 -15.81 7.96
CA PHE A 167 13.74 -16.67 6.79
C PHE A 167 14.58 -17.92 7.08
N LYS A 168 13.99 -18.92 7.74
CA LYS A 168 14.63 -20.25 7.82
C LYS A 168 14.95 -20.75 6.40
N GLY A 169 16.22 -20.83 6.03
CA GLY A 169 16.68 -21.46 4.79
C GLY A 169 16.91 -20.57 3.56
N GLN A 170 16.93 -19.24 3.66
CA GLN A 170 17.40 -18.44 2.52
C GLN A 170 18.93 -18.52 2.37
N PRO A 171 19.45 -18.82 1.17
CA PRO A 171 20.89 -18.76 0.93
C PRO A 171 21.37 -17.33 1.16
N LYS A 172 22.38 -17.14 2.01
CA LYS A 172 23.03 -15.84 2.21
C LYS A 172 23.40 -15.29 0.82
N ARG A 173 22.78 -14.18 0.39
CA ARG A 173 23.20 -13.49 -0.83
C ARG A 173 24.68 -13.16 -0.68
N LYS A 174 25.52 -13.76 -1.52
CA LYS A 174 26.90 -13.31 -1.70
C LYS A 174 26.78 -11.90 -2.29
N PRO A 175 27.31 -10.85 -1.64
CA PRO A 175 27.17 -9.49 -2.16
C PRO A 175 27.67 -9.47 -3.60
N ALA A 176 26.83 -8.94 -4.50
CA ALA A 176 27.22 -8.81 -5.89
C ALA A 176 28.50 -7.96 -5.94
N PRO A 177 29.55 -8.38 -6.67
CA PRO A 177 30.70 -7.53 -6.86
C PRO A 177 30.21 -6.22 -7.49
N LEU A 178 30.52 -5.10 -6.83
CA LEU A 178 30.27 -3.75 -7.33
C LEU A 178 30.85 -3.64 -8.74
N ALA A 179 30.00 -3.75 -9.75
CA ALA A 179 30.39 -3.52 -11.12
C ALA A 179 30.74 -2.03 -11.25
N SER A 180 32.04 -1.73 -11.31
CA SER A 180 32.54 -0.45 -11.81
C SER A 180 32.13 -0.30 -13.28
N THR A 181 30.95 0.27 -13.51
CA THR A 181 30.51 0.63 -14.86
C THR A 181 31.19 1.93 -15.26
N SER A 182 32.36 1.75 -15.88
CA SER A 182 32.93 2.77 -16.74
C SER A 182 32.26 2.66 -18.12
N ARG A 183 31.58 3.72 -18.56
CA ARG A 183 31.78 4.38 -19.87
C ARG A 183 30.51 4.80 -20.64
N THR A 184 30.71 5.98 -21.25
CA THR A 184 30.32 6.43 -22.60
C THR A 184 28.87 6.75 -22.90
N SER A 185 28.62 8.07 -22.93
CA SER A 185 27.56 8.73 -23.68
C SER A 185 27.70 8.50 -25.20
N PRO A 186 26.60 8.23 -25.90
CA PRO A 186 26.46 8.55 -27.32
C PRO A 186 25.51 9.76 -27.50
N SER A 187 25.98 10.71 -28.31
CA SER A 187 25.20 11.81 -28.88
C SER A 187 24.46 11.37 -30.15
N GLY A 188 23.26 11.93 -30.41
CA GLY A 188 22.69 12.06 -31.76
C GLY A 188 21.21 11.65 -31.91
N GLY A 189 20.36 12.60 -32.32
CA GLY A 189 18.89 12.46 -32.53
C GLY A 189 18.46 11.65 -33.77
N PRO A 190 17.31 11.90 -34.46
CA PRO A 190 16.36 13.03 -34.37
C PRO A 190 14.89 12.62 -34.08
N ALA A 191 14.03 13.65 -33.98
CA ALA A 191 12.59 13.59 -33.69
C ALA A 191 11.72 13.01 -34.83
N PRO A 192 10.59 12.35 -34.49
CA PRO A 192 9.48 12.17 -35.42
C PRO A 192 8.26 13.07 -35.11
N ALA A 193 7.55 13.35 -36.19
CA ALA A 193 6.51 14.36 -36.35
C ALA A 193 5.20 14.08 -35.56
N GLN A 194 4.57 15.19 -35.15
CA GLN A 194 3.24 15.24 -34.57
C GLN A 194 2.18 15.22 -35.68
N ASN A 195 1.29 14.23 -35.67
CA ASN A 195 0.01 14.28 -36.38
C ASN A 195 -1.08 14.74 -35.40
N PRO A 196 -1.92 15.73 -35.76
CA PRO A 196 -3.05 16.13 -34.94
C PRO A 196 -4.28 15.27 -35.26
N GLU A 197 -4.75 14.48 -34.29
CA GLU A 197 -6.06 13.84 -34.36
C GLU A 197 -7.18 14.74 -33.78
N PRO A 198 -8.42 14.58 -34.26
CA PRO A 198 -9.49 15.55 -34.10
C PRO A 198 -10.13 15.51 -32.70
N SER A 199 -10.47 16.70 -32.23
CA SER A 199 -11.11 16.98 -30.95
C SER A 199 -12.57 16.52 -30.97
N VAL A 200 -12.84 15.36 -30.36
CA VAL A 200 -14.21 14.91 -30.07
C VAL A 200 -14.71 15.66 -28.84
N GLN A 201 -15.70 16.54 -29.03
CA GLN A 201 -16.47 17.16 -27.95
C GLN A 201 -17.16 16.08 -27.12
N ARG A 202 -16.64 15.81 -25.92
CA ARG A 202 -17.34 15.04 -24.89
C ARG A 202 -18.35 15.95 -24.21
N GLY A 203 -19.63 15.55 -24.24
CA GLY A 203 -20.67 16.11 -23.37
C GLY A 203 -20.34 15.92 -21.89
N PRO A 204 -21.18 16.42 -20.96
CA PRO A 204 -20.89 16.48 -19.53
C PRO A 204 -20.44 15.11 -19.02
N SER A 205 -19.14 15.01 -18.71
CA SER A 205 -18.46 13.79 -18.33
C SER A 205 -19.09 13.22 -17.08
N GLN A 206 -19.80 12.10 -17.22
CA GLN A 206 -20.06 11.23 -16.08
C GLN A 206 -18.69 10.75 -15.58
N MET A 207 -18.29 11.22 -14.39
CA MET A 207 -17.14 10.65 -13.69
C MET A 207 -17.38 9.14 -13.57
N SER A 208 -16.39 8.35 -13.96
CA SER A 208 -16.49 6.90 -13.78
C SER A 208 -16.53 6.57 -12.28
N ALA A 209 -17.17 5.45 -11.93
CA ALA A 209 -17.19 4.97 -10.54
C ALA A 209 -15.77 4.80 -9.95
N GLU A 210 -14.81 4.43 -10.80
CA GLU A 210 -13.40 4.29 -10.45
C GLU A 210 -12.72 5.63 -10.13
N GLN A 211 -13.03 6.69 -10.90
CA GLN A 211 -12.56 8.05 -10.60
C GLN A 211 -13.12 8.54 -9.27
N MET A 212 -14.42 8.31 -9.02
CA MET A 212 -15.05 8.66 -7.74
C MET A 212 -14.38 7.92 -6.57
N ALA A 213 -14.06 6.64 -6.72
CA ALA A 213 -13.38 5.85 -5.70
C ALA A 213 -11.96 6.36 -5.44
N THR A 214 -11.21 6.69 -6.49
CA THR A 214 -9.84 7.21 -6.39
C THR A 214 -9.80 8.57 -5.67
N GLU A 215 -10.71 9.48 -6.02
CA GLU A 215 -10.83 10.77 -5.33
C GLU A 215 -11.22 10.61 -3.86
N ALA A 216 -12.13 9.69 -3.54
CA ALA A 216 -12.52 9.42 -2.16
C ALA A 216 -11.33 8.93 -1.32
N ARG A 217 -10.50 8.02 -1.86
CA ARG A 217 -9.27 7.56 -1.19
C ARG A 217 -8.27 8.70 -0.98
N TYR A 218 -8.10 9.57 -1.98
CA TYR A 218 -7.22 10.74 -1.86
C TYR A 218 -7.69 11.69 -0.75
N VAL A 219 -8.98 12.06 -0.74
CA VAL A 219 -9.56 12.95 0.28
C VAL A 219 -9.37 12.37 1.69
N LYS A 220 -9.58 11.06 1.84
CA LYS A 220 -9.43 10.33 3.11
C LYS A 220 -8.00 10.31 3.63
N SER A 221 -7.04 9.93 2.78
CA SER A 221 -5.62 9.88 3.16
C SER A 221 -5.09 11.28 3.53
N ALA A 222 -5.50 12.30 2.78
CA ALA A 222 -5.17 13.68 3.07
C ALA A 222 -5.78 14.16 4.40
N TYR A 223 -7.04 13.81 4.67
CA TYR A 223 -7.71 14.11 5.94
C TYR A 223 -6.97 13.48 7.13
N ALA A 224 -6.72 12.16 7.09
CA ALA A 224 -6.04 11.43 8.16
C ALA A 224 -4.64 12.00 8.44
N ARG A 225 -3.89 12.35 7.38
CA ARG A 225 -2.56 12.97 7.50
C ARG A 225 -2.62 14.31 8.22
N MET A 226 -3.54 15.20 7.84
CA MET A 226 -3.67 16.52 8.46
C MET A 226 -4.13 16.45 9.93
N MET A 227 -5.07 15.55 10.24
CA MET A 227 -5.49 15.28 11.61
C MET A 227 -4.31 14.78 12.46
N SER A 228 -3.47 13.88 11.92
CA SER A 228 -2.26 13.39 12.61
C SER A 228 -1.19 14.47 12.85
N GLN A 229 -1.24 15.57 12.09
CA GLN A 229 -0.37 16.74 12.24
C GLN A 229 -0.93 17.76 13.25
N GLY A 230 -2.05 17.44 13.93
CA GLY A 230 -2.66 18.31 14.93
C GLY A 230 -3.60 19.37 14.36
N SER A 231 -3.96 19.28 13.08
CA SER A 231 -5.00 20.15 12.51
C SER A 231 -6.35 19.82 13.13
N THR A 232 -7.20 20.83 13.34
CA THR A 232 -8.60 20.56 13.72
C THR A 232 -9.36 19.97 12.53
N GLN A 233 -10.48 19.31 12.81
CA GLN A 233 -11.39 18.81 11.77
C GLN A 233 -11.82 19.94 10.81
N GLU A 234 -12.19 21.10 11.35
CA GLU A 234 -12.60 22.25 10.56
C GLU A 234 -11.47 22.75 9.65
N GLN A 235 -10.25 22.90 10.17
CA GLN A 235 -9.08 23.30 9.39
C GLN A 235 -8.79 22.31 8.26
N THR A 236 -8.89 21.01 8.57
CA THR A 236 -8.65 19.93 7.60
C THR A 236 -9.68 19.96 6.48
N VAL A 237 -10.98 20.06 6.81
CA VAL A 237 -12.06 20.16 5.80
C VAL A 237 -11.87 21.41 4.94
N GLN A 238 -11.59 22.57 5.54
CA GLN A 238 -11.38 23.81 4.79
C GLN A 238 -10.20 23.74 3.82
N ALA A 239 -9.11 23.06 4.21
CA ALA A 239 -7.96 22.84 3.34
C ALA A 239 -8.30 21.92 2.16
N LEU A 240 -9.01 20.81 2.42
CA LEU A 240 -9.45 19.88 1.38
C LEU A 240 -10.40 20.55 0.38
N VAL A 241 -11.35 21.35 0.86
CA VAL A 241 -12.27 22.14 0.02
C VAL A 241 -11.49 23.10 -0.87
N ARG A 242 -10.48 23.81 -0.34
CA ARG A 242 -9.65 24.73 -1.13
C ARG A 242 -8.92 23.99 -2.26
N THR A 243 -8.30 22.84 -1.96
CA THR A 243 -7.63 22.02 -2.97
C THR A 243 -8.61 21.48 -4.00
N PHE A 244 -9.80 21.05 -3.58
CA PHE A 244 -10.84 20.54 -4.49
C PHE A 244 -11.32 21.61 -5.48
N LEU A 245 -11.51 22.85 -5.02
CA LEU A 245 -11.92 23.97 -5.85
C LEU A 245 -10.86 24.40 -6.87
N GLN A 246 -9.57 24.15 -6.62
CA GLN A 246 -8.52 24.41 -7.61
C GLN A 246 -8.67 23.52 -8.86
N GLY A 247 -9.15 22.28 -8.68
CA GLY A 247 -9.50 21.39 -9.79
C GLY A 247 -10.88 21.63 -10.39
N HIS A 248 -11.77 22.31 -9.65
CA HIS A 248 -13.17 22.51 -10.00
C HIS A 248 -13.60 23.98 -9.81
N PRO A 249 -13.05 24.92 -10.58
CA PRO A 249 -13.23 26.36 -10.34
C PRO A 249 -14.68 26.84 -10.55
N SER A 250 -15.51 26.07 -11.24
CA SER A 250 -16.93 26.37 -11.45
C SER A 250 -17.84 25.90 -10.31
N MET A 251 -17.34 25.09 -9.37
CA MET A 251 -18.12 24.60 -8.25
C MET A 251 -18.16 25.63 -7.12
N SER A 252 -19.31 25.78 -6.47
CA SER A 252 -19.42 26.64 -5.29
C SER A 252 -18.69 26.02 -4.09
N ARG A 253 -18.29 26.87 -3.14
CA ARG A 253 -17.65 26.40 -1.89
C ARG A 253 -18.57 25.51 -1.06
N GLU A 254 -19.88 25.76 -1.10
CA GLU A 254 -20.88 24.97 -0.37
C GLU A 254 -21.00 23.56 -0.96
N GLU A 255 -21.11 23.45 -2.29
CA GLU A 255 -21.11 22.17 -2.99
C GLU A 255 -19.81 21.39 -2.76
N ALA A 256 -18.65 22.06 -2.82
CA ALA A 256 -17.37 21.42 -2.55
C ALA A 256 -17.28 20.93 -1.10
N THR A 257 -17.77 21.71 -0.13
CA THR A 257 -17.85 21.30 1.29
C THR A 257 -18.73 20.06 1.45
N ALA A 258 -19.94 20.07 0.89
CA ALA A 258 -20.85 18.94 0.93
C ALA A 258 -20.25 17.69 0.28
N ALA A 259 -19.55 17.85 -0.85
CA ALA A 259 -18.92 16.76 -1.57
C ALA A 259 -17.72 16.16 -0.80
N ILE A 260 -16.92 16.98 -0.09
CA ILE A 260 -15.84 16.49 0.78
C ILE A 260 -16.41 15.79 2.01
N ILE A 261 -17.39 16.40 2.69
CA ILE A 261 -18.05 15.79 3.87
C ILE A 261 -18.73 14.47 3.49
N GLY A 262 -19.42 14.42 2.35
CA GLY A 262 -20.05 13.19 1.85
C GLY A 262 -19.05 12.05 1.66
N ARG A 263 -17.88 12.34 1.06
CA ARG A 263 -16.79 11.37 0.90
C ARG A 263 -16.20 10.90 2.23
N LEU A 264 -16.13 11.78 3.24
CA LEU A 264 -15.65 11.44 4.58
C LEU A 264 -16.67 10.62 5.40
N ARG A 265 -17.96 10.95 5.29
CA ARG A 265 -19.07 10.29 6.02
C ARG A 265 -19.34 8.87 5.55
N HIS A 266 -19.22 8.60 4.24
CA HIS A 266 -19.48 7.27 3.70
C HIS A 266 -18.59 6.17 4.29
N GLN A 267 -17.55 6.50 5.08
CA GLN A 267 -16.63 5.54 5.68
C GLN A 267 -16.28 5.82 7.16
N ALA A 268 -17.18 6.46 7.92
CA ALA A 268 -17.11 6.66 9.39
C ALA A 268 -15.96 7.54 9.93
N TYR A 269 -15.54 8.59 9.21
CA TYR A 269 -14.53 9.56 9.70
C TYR A 269 -15.12 10.82 10.35
N LEU A 270 -16.45 10.97 10.28
CA LEU A 270 -17.26 12.08 10.81
C LEU A 270 -18.58 11.52 11.34
#